data_AF-A0A932WWQ7-F1
#
_entry.id   AF-A0A932WWQ7-F1
#
_cell.length_a   1.000
_cell.length_b   1.000
_cell.length_c   1.000
_cell.angle_alpha   90.00
_cell.angle_beta   90.00
_cell.angle_gamma   90.00
#
_symmetry.space_group_name_H-M   'P 1'
#
loop_
_entity.id
_entity.type
_entity.pdbx_description
1 polymer ?
#
loop_
_entity_poly.entity_id
_entity_poly.type
_entity_poly.pdbx_seq_one_letter_code
_entity_poly.pdbx_strand_id
1 'polypeptide(L)' 'MNENKSISQDILKIQKKMCEFEIGSRNYKKYQKILTKNVKQYTMKARVNSNIKTIEVIKDLEK' A
#
# COMPACT_ATOMS: atom_id res chain seq x y z
N MET A 1 10.52 -9.83 -16.77
CA MET A 1 11.08 -9.02 -15.67
C MET A 1 10.07 -9.02 -14.55
N ASN A 2 10.41 -9.59 -13.40
CA ASN A 2 9.50 -9.65 -12.25
C ASN A 2 9.20 -8.24 -11.78
N GLU A 3 8.00 -7.75 -12.09
CA GLU A 3 7.41 -6.61 -11.42
C GLU A 3 7.24 -6.99 -9.95
N ASN A 4 8.32 -6.83 -9.19
CA ASN A 4 8.20 -6.63 -7.75
C ASN A 4 7.22 -5.48 -7.64
N LYS A 5 5.95 -5.79 -7.33
CA LYS A 5 4.90 -4.84 -6.94
C LYS A 5 5.56 -3.97 -5.89
N SER A 6 6.14 -2.86 -6.31
CA SER A 6 7.15 -2.15 -5.53
C SER A 6 6.45 -1.71 -4.28
N ILE A 7 6.70 -2.44 -3.18
CA ILE A 7 6.20 -2.08 -1.87
C ILE A 7 6.69 -0.64 -1.72
N SER A 8 5.74 0.29 -1.63
CA SER A 8 6.05 1.73 -1.66
C SER A 8 7.28 1.97 -0.78
N GLN A 9 8.31 2.63 -1.31
CA GLN A 9 9.57 2.82 -0.59
C GLN A 9 9.32 3.40 0.81
N ASP A 10 8.25 4.16 0.97
CA ASP A 10 7.80 4.72 2.24
C ASP A 10 7.34 3.66 3.24
N ILE A 11 6.65 2.60 2.81
CA ILE A 11 6.26 1.47 3.66
C ILE A 11 7.51 0.79 4.23
N LEU A 12 8.52 0.51 3.39
CA LEU A 12 9.77 -0.09 3.83
C LEU A 12 10.56 0.82 4.78
N LYS A 13 10.61 2.13 4.51
CA LYS A 13 11.24 3.11 5.40
C LYS A 13 10.54 3.17 6.77
N ILE A 14 9.21 3.16 6.78
CA ILE A 14 8.42 3.14 8.02
C ILE A 14 8.66 1.86 8.82
N GLN A 15 8.66 0.69 8.16
CA GLN A 15 8.93 -0.60 8.81
C GLN A 15 10.32 -0.64 9.45
N LYS A 16 11.37 -0.22 8.72
CA LYS A 16 12.73 -0.12 9.27
C LYS A 16 12.77 0.79 10.49
N LYS A 17 12.13 1.95 10.42
CA LYS A 17 12.08 2.90 11.53
C LYS A 17 11.30 2.36 12.74
N MET A 18 10.27 1.54 12.51
CA MET A 18 9.54 0.87 13.60
C MET A 18 10.40 -0.15 14.35
N CYS A 19 11.30 -0.86 13.66
CA CYS A 19 12.22 -1.82 14.27
C CYS A 19 13.22 -1.17 15.24
N GLU A 20 13.47 0.14 15.13
CA GLU A 20 14.33 0.89 16.05
C GLU A 20 13.64 1.26 17.37
N PHE A 21 12.31 1.08 17.47
CA PHE A 21 11.54 1.46 18.66
C PHE A 21 11.07 0.24 19.43
N GLU A 22 11.08 0.35 20.77
CA GLU A 22 10.45 -0.64 21.64
C GLU A 22 8.95 -0.77 21.32
N ILE A 23 8.49 -2.03 21.25
CA ILE A 23 7.10 -2.36 20.97
C ILE A 23 6.20 -1.71 22.03
N GLY A 24 5.22 -0.94 21.59
CA GLY A 24 4.27 -0.26 22.47
C GLY A 24 4.72 1.13 22.95
N SER A 25 5.96 1.53 22.67
CA SER A 25 6.43 2.90 22.91
C SER A 25 5.60 3.93 22.11
N ARG A 26 5.63 5.20 22.55
CA ARG A 26 4.91 6.29 21.88
C ARG A 26 5.31 6.39 20.40
N ASN A 27 6.60 6.25 20.10
CA ASN A 27 7.12 6.31 18.74
C ASN A 27 6.70 5.09 17.92
N TYR A 28 6.77 3.88 18.49
CA TYR A 28 6.26 2.68 17.82
C TYR A 28 4.79 2.83 17.42
N LYS A 29 3.93 3.24 18.36
CA LYS A 29 2.49 3.48 18.11
C LYS A 29 2.26 4.55 17.04
N LYS A 30 3.07 5.61 17.02
CA LYS A 30 3.02 6.67 15.99
C LYS A 30 3.31 6.10 14.61
N TYR A 31 4.43 5.40 14.44
CA TYR A 31 4.81 4.85 13.14
C TYR A 31 3.91 3.70 12.69
N GLN A 32 3.36 2.91 13.63
CA GLN A 32 2.33 1.92 13.35
C GLN A 32 1.07 2.55 12.73
N LYS A 33 0.60 3.69 13.28
CA LYS A 33 -0.55 4.43 12.69
C LYS A 33 -0.24 4.92 11.28
N ILE A 34 0.96 5.44 11.05
CA ILE A 34 1.40 5.93 9.73
C ILE A 34 1.46 4.75 8.74
N LEU A 35 1.99 3.60 9.15
CA LEU A 35 2.05 2.40 8.34
C LEU A 35 0.65 1.95 7.89
N THR A 36 -0.29 1.83 8.85
CA THR A 36 -1.66 1.41 8.56
C THR A 36 -2.35 2.35 7.57
N LYS A 37 -2.16 3.67 7.70
CA LYS A 37 -2.71 4.65 6.74
C LYS A 37 -2.16 4.43 5.33
N ASN A 38 -0.84 4.25 5.21
CA ASN A 38 -0.18 4.03 3.91
C ASN A 38 -0.62 2.72 3.25
N VAL A 39 -0.69 1.62 4.01
CA VAL A 39 -1.15 0.32 3.49
C VAL A 39 -2.60 0.40 3.01
N LYS A 40 -3.48 1.07 3.77
CA LYS A 40 -4.89 1.27 3.36
C LYS A 40 -4.98 2.07 2.06
N GLN A 41 -4.25 3.17 1.95
CA GLN A 41 -4.23 4.01 0.75
C GLN A 41 -3.71 3.23 -0.47
N TYR A 42 -2.61 2.49 -0.32
CA TYR A 42 -2.07 1.65 -1.39
C TYR A 42 -3.08 0.58 -1.84
N THR A 43 -3.70 -0.11 -0.89
CA THR A 43 -4.72 -1.13 -1.17
C THR A 43 -5.93 -0.55 -1.90
N MET A 44 -6.39 0.64 -1.48
CA MET A 44 -7.50 1.33 -2.14
C MET A 44 -7.15 1.73 -3.57
N LYS A 45 -5.95 2.26 -3.82
CA LYS A 45 -5.48 2.59 -5.18
C LYS A 45 -5.43 1.35 -6.07
N ALA A 46 -4.91 0.24 -5.55
CA ALA A 46 -4.87 -1.03 -6.28
C ALA A 46 -6.27 -1.53 -6.66
N ARG A 47 -7.24 -1.43 -5.74
CA ARG A 47 -8.65 -1.80 -6.00
C ARG A 47 -9.27 -0.93 -7.10
N VAL A 48 -9.10 0.39 -7.03
CA VAL A 48 -9.63 1.31 -8.05
C VAL A 48 -9.04 0.99 -9.43
N ASN A 49 -7.72 0.78 -9.51
CA ASN A 49 -7.08 0.40 -10.76
C ASN A 49 -7.60 -0.93 -11.31
N SER A 50 -7.86 -1.91 -10.45
CA SER A 50 -8.47 -3.17 -10.86
C SER A 50 -9.87 -2.98 -11.44
N ASN A 51 -10.70 -2.17 -10.78
CA ASN A 51 -12.06 -1.89 -11.24
C ASN A 51 -12.06 -1.16 -12.58
N ILE A 52 -11.17 -0.19 -12.78
CA ILE A 52 -11.00 0.53 -14.05
C ILE A 52 -10.67 -0.47 -15.17
N LYS A 53 -9.70 -1.36 -14.96
CA LYS A 53 -9.35 -2.39 -15.95
C LYS A 53 -10.52 -3.30 -16.30
N THR A 54 -11.31 -3.72 -15.31
CA THR A 54 -12.52 -4.53 -15.56
C THR A 54 -13.50 -3.77 -16.45
N ILE A 55 -13.73 -2.48 -16.18
CA ILE A 55 -14.63 -1.64 -16.98
C ILE A 55 -14.10 -1.47 -18.41
N GLU A 56 -12.80 -1.24 -18.58
CA GLU A 56 -12.15 -1.14 -19.89
C GLU A 56 -12.36 -2.41 -20.72
N VAL A 57 -12.10 -3.58 -20.13
CA VAL A 57 -12.31 -4.87 -20.79
C VAL A 57 -13.78 -5.10 -21.17
N ILE A 58 -14.73 -4.72 -20.31
CA ILE A 58 -16.17 -4.84 -20.65
C ILE A 58 -16.53 -3.95 -21.84
N LYS A 59 -16.06 -2.69 -21.87
CA LYS A 59 -16.31 -1.79 -23.00
C LYS A 59 -15.72 -2.28 -24.31
N ASP A 60 -14.56 -2.92 -24.26
CA ASP A 60 -13.93 -3.50 -25.44
C ASP A 60 -14.69 -4.73 -25.97
N LEU A 61 -15.39 -5.47 -25.09
CA LEU A 61 -16.26 -6.60 -25.47
C LEU A 61 -17.63 -6.14 -26.01
N GLU A 62 -18.11 -4.96 -25.63
CA GLU A 62 -19.37 -4.36 -26.11
C GLU A 62 -19.23 -3.63 -27.46
N LYS A 63 -18.00 -3.47 -27.97
CA LYS A 63 -17.69 -2.93 -29.30
C LYS A 63 -17.70 -4.01 -30.38
#